data_AF-A6HHU0-F1
#
_entry.id   AF-A6HHU0-F1
#
_cell.length_a   1.000
_cell.length_b   1.000
_cell.length_c   1.000
_cell.angle_alpha   90.00
_cell.angle_beta   90.00
_cell.angle_gamma   90.00
#
_symmetry.space_group_name_H-M   'P 1'
#
loop_
_entity.id
_entity.type
_entity.pdbx_description
1 polymer ?
#
loop_
_entity_poly.entity_id
_entity_poly.type
_entity_poly.pdbx_seq_one_letter_code
_entity_poly.pdbx_strand_id
1 'polypeptide(L)'
;MKALHQRVNIVPILAKADTLTPSEVDRKKCKIREEIEHFGIKIYQFPDCDSDEDEDFKLQDQALKESIPFAVIGSNTVVEARGRRVRGRLYPWGIVEVENPGHCDFVKLRTMLVRTHMQDLKDVTRETHYENYRAQCIQSMTRLVVKERNRNKLTRESGTDFPIPAVPPGTDPETEKLIREKDEELRRMQEMLHKIQRQMKETH
;
A
#
# COMPACT_ATOMS: atom_id res chain seq x y z
N MET A 1 13.46 -6.15 -0.52
CA MET A 1 12.30 -5.41 0.03
C MET A 1 12.05 -4.08 -0.67
N LYS A 2 13.07 -3.25 -0.97
CA LYS A 2 12.92 -1.96 -1.70
C LYS A 2 12.20 -2.02 -3.07
N ALA A 3 12.29 -3.12 -3.80
CA ALA A 3 11.56 -3.26 -5.06
C ALA A 3 10.08 -3.65 -4.87
N LEU A 4 9.72 -4.19 -3.69
CA LEU A 4 8.43 -4.84 -3.43
C LEU A 4 7.49 -3.99 -2.59
N HIS A 5 8.00 -3.14 -1.71
CA HIS A 5 7.20 -2.42 -0.71
C HIS A 5 6.13 -1.46 -1.28
N GLN A 6 6.20 -1.14 -2.57
CA GLN A 6 5.18 -0.33 -3.25
C GLN A 6 4.06 -1.18 -3.89
N ARG A 7 4.29 -2.49 -4.05
CA ARG A 7 3.45 -3.39 -4.85
C ARG A 7 2.71 -4.43 -4.00
N VAL A 8 3.18 -4.72 -2.80
CA VAL A 8 2.61 -5.77 -1.94
C VAL A 8 2.73 -5.39 -0.46
N ASN A 9 1.86 -5.98 0.34
CA ASN A 9 1.98 -5.95 1.80
C ASN A 9 3.19 -6.78 2.24
N ILE A 10 4.08 -6.18 3.02
CA ILE A 10 5.27 -6.85 3.55
C ILE A 10 5.12 -7.04 5.05
N VAL A 11 5.07 -8.29 5.50
CA VAL A 11 5.14 -8.67 6.92
C VAL A 11 6.51 -9.29 7.19
N PRO A 12 7.44 -8.60 7.88
CA PRO A 12 8.76 -9.13 8.10
C PRO A 12 8.75 -10.19 9.22
N ILE A 13 9.47 -11.29 8.98
CA ILE A 13 9.60 -12.41 9.90
C ILE A 13 11.08 -12.71 10.14
N LEU A 14 11.42 -13.08 11.37
CA LEU A 14 12.70 -13.69 11.73
C LEU A 14 12.53 -15.20 11.72
N ALA A 15 12.98 -15.83 10.64
CA ALA A 15 12.90 -17.27 10.46
C ALA A 15 13.90 -18.03 11.35
N LYS A 16 13.55 -19.28 11.70
CA LYS A 16 14.39 -20.18 12.52
C LYS A 16 14.85 -19.49 13.82
N ALA A 17 13.91 -18.86 14.52
CA ALA A 17 14.21 -18.12 15.75
C ALA A 17 14.84 -19.00 16.84
N ASP A 18 14.65 -20.33 16.78
CA ASP A 18 15.31 -21.32 17.65
C ASP A 18 16.83 -21.41 17.49
N THR A 19 17.41 -20.73 16.49
CA THR A 19 18.87 -20.62 16.33
C THR A 19 19.49 -19.48 17.14
N LEU A 20 18.66 -18.64 17.76
CA LEU A 20 19.08 -17.45 18.48
C LEU A 20 18.59 -17.52 19.93
N THR A 21 19.38 -16.97 20.85
CA THR A 21 18.92 -16.76 22.23
C THR A 21 17.91 -15.61 22.31
N PRO A 22 17.06 -15.54 23.35
CA PRO A 22 16.07 -14.47 23.47
C PRO A 22 16.67 -13.05 23.38
N SER A 23 17.83 -12.82 24.01
CA SER A 23 18.53 -11.53 23.95
C SER A 23 19.06 -11.19 22.56
N GLU A 24 19.49 -12.20 21.79
CA GLU A 24 19.92 -12.03 20.40
C GLU A 24 18.74 -11.76 19.46
N VAL A 25 17.60 -12.41 19.71
CA VAL A 25 16.36 -12.13 18.98
C VAL A 25 15.97 -10.68 19.17
N ASP A 26 15.97 -10.17 20.41
CA ASP A 26 15.60 -8.78 20.69
C ASP A 26 16.56 -7.79 20.02
N ARG A 27 17.87 -8.02 20.14
CA ARG A 27 18.89 -7.21 19.46
C ARG A 27 18.69 -7.21 17.94
N LYS A 28 18.37 -8.37 17.36
CA LYS A 28 18.15 -8.51 15.92
C LYS A 28 16.83 -7.87 15.48
N LYS A 29 15.77 -7.94 16.29
CA LYS A 29 14.49 -7.24 16.06
C LYS A 29 14.71 -5.73 16.03
N CYS A 30 15.45 -5.16 16.99
CA CYS A 30 15.79 -3.73 17.00
C CYS A 30 16.56 -3.33 15.74
N LYS A 31 17.64 -4.06 15.42
CA LYS A 31 18.46 -3.77 14.23
C LYS A 31 17.66 -3.84 12.93
N ILE A 32 16.77 -4.83 12.78
CA ILE A 32 15.90 -4.94 11.59
C ILE A 32 14.95 -3.75 11.50
N ARG A 33 14.36 -3.29 12.61
CA ARG A 33 13.48 -2.11 12.62
C ARG A 33 14.24 -0.84 12.21
N GLU A 34 15.42 -0.64 12.77
CA GLU A 34 16.31 0.48 12.41
C GLU A 34 16.66 0.46 10.91
N GLU A 35 17.01 -0.71 10.36
CA GLU A 35 17.32 -0.84 8.93
C GLU A 35 16.09 -0.58 8.04
N ILE A 36 14.90 -1.05 8.43
CA ILE A 36 13.64 -0.81 7.70
C ILE A 36 13.37 0.69 7.62
N GLU A 37 13.52 1.41 8.74
CA GLU A 37 13.33 2.86 8.83
C GLU A 37 14.40 3.61 8.03
N HIS A 38 15.68 3.28 8.23
CA HIS A 38 16.81 3.89 7.54
C HIS A 38 16.69 3.80 6.01
N PHE A 39 16.19 2.67 5.51
CA PHE A 39 16.00 2.45 4.08
C PHE A 39 14.63 2.91 3.54
N GLY A 40 13.74 3.44 4.40
CA GLY A 40 12.41 3.91 4.02
C GLY A 40 11.51 2.80 3.47
N ILE A 41 11.68 1.56 3.95
CA ILE A 41 10.93 0.40 3.46
C ILE A 41 9.54 0.41 4.10
N LYS A 42 8.50 0.52 3.28
CA LYS A 42 7.12 0.44 3.75
C LYS A 42 6.74 -1.01 4.05
N ILE A 43 6.61 -1.34 5.33
CA ILE A 43 6.01 -2.61 5.76
C ILE A 43 4.52 -2.42 5.98
N TYR A 44 3.79 -3.52 6.04
CA TYR A 44 2.38 -3.49 6.44
C TYR A 44 2.27 -2.87 7.83
N GLN A 45 1.45 -1.83 7.93
CA GLN A 45 1.11 -1.17 9.18
C GLN A 45 -0.28 -1.63 9.58
N PHE A 46 -0.41 -2.05 10.82
CA PHE A 46 -1.71 -2.37 11.39
C PHE A 46 -2.57 -1.10 11.43
N PRO A 47 -3.87 -1.19 11.11
CA PRO A 47 -4.80 -0.09 11.29
C PRO A 47 -4.77 0.46 12.72
N ASP A 48 -5.14 1.73 12.87
CA ASP A 48 -5.38 2.29 14.19
C ASP A 48 -6.70 1.72 14.72
N CYS A 49 -6.70 1.22 15.95
CA CYS A 49 -7.93 0.75 16.59
C CYS A 49 -8.92 1.91 16.79
N ASP A 50 -10.19 1.64 16.52
CA ASP A 50 -11.24 2.63 16.73
C ASP A 50 -11.42 2.91 18.24
N SER A 51 -11.84 4.14 18.56
CA SER A 51 -11.92 4.59 19.97
C SER A 51 -12.94 3.79 20.80
N ASP A 52 -13.95 3.22 20.16
CA ASP A 52 -15.03 2.42 20.76
C ASP A 52 -14.67 0.93 20.92
N GLU A 53 -13.51 0.48 20.45
CA GLU A 53 -13.07 -0.90 20.67
C GLU A 53 -12.63 -1.20 22.12
N ASP A 54 -12.81 -2.46 22.52
CA ASP A 54 -12.47 -2.95 23.84
C ASP A 54 -10.98 -2.75 24.18
N GLU A 55 -10.67 -2.44 25.45
CA GLU A 55 -9.28 -2.25 25.92
C GLU A 55 -8.41 -3.50 25.67
N ASP A 56 -9.00 -4.69 25.83
CA ASP A 56 -8.31 -5.97 25.59
C ASP A 56 -7.88 -6.11 24.11
N PHE A 57 -8.71 -5.64 23.18
CA PHE A 57 -8.39 -5.70 21.75
C PHE A 57 -7.27 -4.71 21.41
N LYS A 58 -7.33 -3.48 21.94
CA LYS A 58 -6.27 -2.46 21.79
C LYS A 58 -4.93 -2.96 22.32
N LEU A 59 -4.91 -3.62 23.48
CA LEU A 59 -3.70 -4.20 24.05
C LEU A 59 -3.13 -5.34 23.17
N GLN A 60 -4.01 -6.17 22.60
CA GLN A 60 -3.60 -7.23 21.69
C GLN A 60 -2.98 -6.67 20.40
N ASP A 61 -3.58 -5.63 19.82
CA ASP A 61 -3.08 -4.98 18.61
C ASP A 61 -1.73 -4.30 18.86
N GLN A 62 -1.59 -3.60 19.98
CA GLN A 62 -0.31 -3.02 20.39
C GLN A 62 0.77 -4.11 20.55
N ALA A 63 0.43 -5.23 21.20
CA ALA A 63 1.37 -6.34 21.35
C ALA A 63 1.75 -6.97 19.98
N LEU A 64 0.85 -6.97 18.99
CA LEU A 64 1.13 -7.39 17.62
C LEU A 64 2.06 -6.41 16.90
N LYS A 65 1.80 -5.10 17.00
CA LYS A 65 2.64 -4.02 16.47
C LYS A 65 4.07 -4.13 17.01
N GLU A 66 4.23 -4.32 18.32
CA GLU A 66 5.53 -4.46 18.98
C GLU A 66 6.25 -5.78 18.66
N SER A 67 5.51 -6.82 18.25
CA SER A 67 6.08 -8.13 17.91
C SER A 67 6.72 -8.16 16.52
N ILE A 68 6.59 -7.11 15.70
CA ILE A 68 7.20 -7.05 14.36
C ILE A 68 8.70 -6.65 14.48
N PRO A 69 9.62 -7.42 13.86
CA PRO A 69 9.39 -8.61 13.04
C PRO A 69 9.13 -9.89 13.86
N PHE A 70 8.17 -10.71 13.45
CA PHE A 70 7.77 -11.91 14.20
C PHE A 70 8.89 -12.95 14.25
N ALA A 71 9.30 -13.38 15.44
CA ALA A 71 10.29 -14.44 15.60
C ALA A 71 9.59 -15.80 15.53
N VAL A 72 9.75 -16.52 14.42
CA VAL A 72 8.97 -17.73 14.12
C VAL A 72 9.83 -18.96 13.94
N ILE A 73 9.25 -20.08 14.34
CA ILE A 73 9.81 -21.42 14.18
C ILE A 73 8.78 -22.24 13.41
N GLY A 74 9.21 -22.85 12.31
CA GLY A 74 8.37 -23.76 11.54
C GLY A 74 8.68 -25.21 11.86
N SER A 75 7.66 -26.05 12.00
CA SER A 75 7.82 -27.50 12.05
C SER A 75 6.60 -28.20 11.42
N ASN A 76 6.88 -29.23 10.62
CA ASN A 76 5.86 -30.16 10.12
C ASN A 76 5.78 -31.44 10.95
N THR A 77 6.70 -31.63 11.90
CA THR A 77 6.78 -32.83 12.74
C THR A 77 5.92 -32.67 13.98
N VAL A 78 5.16 -33.73 14.30
CA VAL A 78 4.40 -33.84 15.54
C VAL A 78 5.23 -34.65 16.53
N VAL A 79 5.45 -34.07 17.70
CA VAL A 79 6.20 -34.67 18.81
C VAL A 79 5.30 -34.77 20.03
N GLU A 80 5.56 -35.74 20.90
CA GLU A 80 4.86 -35.86 22.16
C GLU A 80 5.59 -35.05 23.24
N ALA A 81 4.92 -34.04 23.78
CA ALA A 81 5.43 -33.22 24.88
C ALA A 81 4.37 -33.18 25.98
N ARG A 82 4.76 -33.54 27.21
CA ARG A 82 3.87 -33.50 28.40
C ARG A 82 2.55 -34.27 28.19
N GLY A 83 2.60 -35.42 27.50
CA GLY A 83 1.43 -36.26 27.20
C GLY A 83 0.48 -35.69 26.14
N ARG A 84 0.88 -34.62 25.42
CA ARG A 84 0.12 -34.05 24.31
C ARG A 84 0.93 -34.12 23.01
N ARG A 85 0.24 -34.39 21.91
CA ARG A 85 0.83 -34.33 20.57
C ARG A 85 0.84 -32.87 20.11
N VAL A 86 2.03 -32.29 20.02
CA VAL A 86 2.24 -30.88 19.64
C VAL A 86 3.16 -30.81 18.43
N ARG A 87 3.01 -29.77 17.61
CA ARG A 87 3.95 -29.50 16.51
C ARG A 87 5.20 -28.86 17.06
N GLY A 88 6.36 -29.44 16.77
CA GLY A 88 7.60 -29.00 17.38
C GLY A 88 8.85 -29.56 16.72
N ARG A 89 10.00 -29.05 17.14
CA ARG A 89 11.33 -29.54 16.73
C ARG A 89 11.97 -30.22 17.92
N LEU A 90 12.49 -31.44 17.71
CA LEU A 90 13.22 -32.19 18.72
C LEU A 90 14.72 -31.93 18.59
N TYR A 91 15.34 -31.56 19.71
CA TYR A 91 16.78 -31.42 19.86
C TYR A 91 17.28 -32.31 21.00
N PRO A 92 18.59 -32.63 21.05
CA PRO A 92 19.16 -33.40 22.16
C PRO A 92 18.94 -32.76 23.54
N TRP A 93 18.81 -31.43 23.60
CA TRP A 93 18.59 -30.67 24.83
C TRP A 93 17.12 -30.35 25.14
N GLY A 94 16.17 -30.74 24.27
CA GLY A 94 14.75 -30.49 24.53
C GLY A 94 13.89 -30.38 23.29
N ILE A 95 12.61 -30.07 23.53
CA ILE A 95 11.59 -29.94 22.49
C ILE A 95 11.19 -28.47 22.38
N VAL A 96 11.22 -27.94 21.16
CA VAL A 96 10.75 -26.60 20.85
C VAL A 96 9.37 -26.69 20.22
N GLU A 97 8.35 -26.41 21.02
CA GLU A 97 6.94 -26.34 20.61
C GLU A 97 6.68 -25.09 19.76
N VAL A 98 6.13 -25.27 18.56
CA VAL A 98 5.85 -24.17 17.61
C VAL A 98 4.62 -23.35 18.03
N GLU A 99 3.64 -23.97 18.67
CA GLU A 99 2.41 -23.28 19.10
C GLU A 99 2.50 -22.70 20.51
N ASN A 100 3.66 -22.81 21.16
CA ASN A 100 3.88 -22.25 22.48
C ASN A 100 4.35 -20.78 22.36
N PRO A 101 3.59 -19.79 22.86
CA PRO A 101 3.96 -18.38 22.80
C PRO A 101 5.22 -18.03 23.60
N GLY A 102 5.63 -18.88 24.55
CA GLY A 102 6.90 -18.75 25.25
C GLY A 102 8.13 -19.17 24.43
N HIS A 103 7.93 -19.86 23.31
CA HIS A 103 9.03 -20.31 22.43
C HIS A 103 9.14 -19.47 21.15
N CYS A 104 8.02 -19.06 20.56
CA CYS A 104 8.02 -18.21 19.38
C CYS A 104 6.70 -17.46 19.15
N ASP A 105 6.76 -16.45 18.29
CA ASP A 105 5.62 -15.60 17.91
C ASP A 105 4.72 -16.23 16.83
N PHE A 106 4.85 -17.54 16.56
CA PHE A 106 4.08 -18.20 15.49
C PHE A 106 2.57 -18.07 15.68
N VAL A 107 2.08 -18.17 16.93
CA VAL A 107 0.66 -18.01 17.25
C VAL A 107 0.17 -16.60 16.91
N LYS A 108 0.99 -15.56 17.23
CA LYS A 108 0.69 -14.16 16.91
C LYS A 108 0.62 -13.96 15.39
N LEU A 109 1.61 -14.46 14.65
CA LEU A 109 1.64 -14.39 13.19
C LEU A 109 0.42 -15.07 12.56
N ARG A 110 0.06 -16.28 13.02
CA ARG A 110 -1.11 -17.01 12.51
C ARG A 110 -2.41 -16.26 12.77
N THR A 111 -2.58 -15.73 13.99
CA THR A 111 -3.80 -14.98 14.36
C THR A 111 -3.91 -13.73 13.50
N MET A 112 -2.83 -12.99 13.30
CA MET A 112 -2.78 -11.82 12.43
C MET A 112 -3.19 -12.17 10.99
N LEU A 113 -2.57 -13.18 10.39
CA LEU A 113 -2.80 -13.52 8.98
C LEU A 113 -4.17 -14.13 8.68
N VAL A 114 -4.71 -14.93 9.61
CA VAL A 114 -5.89 -15.78 9.33
C VAL A 114 -7.16 -15.30 10.04
N ARG A 115 -7.03 -14.65 11.21
CA ARG A 115 -8.19 -14.32 12.04
C ARG A 115 -8.52 -12.84 12.04
N THR A 116 -7.54 -11.98 12.31
CA THR A 116 -7.81 -10.57 12.60
C THR A 116 -7.60 -9.66 11.39
N HIS A 117 -6.47 -9.76 10.69
CA HIS A 117 -6.07 -8.74 9.70
C HIS A 117 -6.14 -9.21 8.24
N MET A 118 -6.74 -10.38 7.98
CA MET A 118 -6.84 -10.92 6.63
C MET A 118 -7.64 -10.01 5.69
N GLN A 119 -8.73 -9.43 6.18
CA GLN A 119 -9.60 -8.58 5.37
C GLN A 119 -8.91 -7.25 5.06
N ASP A 120 -8.32 -6.60 6.05
CA ASP A 120 -7.54 -5.38 5.87
C ASP A 120 -6.36 -5.57 4.89
N LEU A 121 -5.62 -6.69 4.99
CA LEU A 121 -4.57 -7.01 4.02
C LEU A 121 -5.10 -7.07 2.57
N LYS A 122 -6.32 -7.58 2.36
CA LYS A 122 -6.95 -7.59 1.03
C LYS A 122 -7.36 -6.19 0.59
N ASP A 123 -7.91 -5.39 1.50
CA ASP A 123 -8.38 -4.04 1.20
C ASP A 123 -7.21 -3.11 0.86
N VAL A 124 -6.13 -3.12 1.65
CA VAL A 124 -4.88 -2.42 1.31
C VAL A 124 -4.31 -2.88 -0.04
N THR A 125 -4.36 -4.19 -0.32
CA THR A 125 -3.90 -4.71 -1.62
C THR A 125 -4.72 -4.16 -2.77
N ARG A 126 -6.05 -4.08 -2.62
CA ARG A 126 -6.95 -3.60 -3.65
C ARG A 126 -6.85 -2.08 -3.83
N GLU A 127 -6.99 -1.34 -2.75
CA GLU A 127 -7.17 0.11 -2.77
C GLU A 127 -5.85 0.87 -2.94
N THR A 128 -4.75 0.30 -2.43
CA THR A 128 -3.43 0.92 -2.55
C THR A 128 -2.62 0.26 -3.64
N HIS A 129 -2.26 -1.02 -3.49
CA HIS A 129 -1.27 -1.63 -4.37
C HIS A 129 -1.78 -1.83 -5.81
N TYR A 130 -3.00 -2.34 -5.96
CA TYR A 130 -3.60 -2.56 -7.27
C TYR A 130 -4.00 -1.26 -7.96
N GLU A 131 -4.63 -0.30 -7.26
CA GLU A 131 -4.96 0.99 -7.89
C GLU A 131 -3.71 1.78 -8.29
N ASN A 132 -2.62 1.74 -7.50
CA ASN A 132 -1.35 2.34 -7.91
C ASN A 132 -0.82 1.72 -9.21
N TYR A 133 -0.86 0.39 -9.33
CA TYR A 133 -0.49 -0.31 -10.56
C TYR A 133 -1.42 0.08 -11.73
N ARG A 134 -2.73 0.09 -11.50
CA ARG A 134 -3.74 0.46 -12.50
C ARG A 134 -3.52 1.88 -13.02
N ALA A 135 -3.28 2.85 -12.13
CA ALA A 135 -2.97 4.23 -12.49
C ALA A 135 -1.68 4.31 -13.33
N GLN A 136 -0.63 3.58 -12.97
CA GLN A 136 0.62 3.52 -13.74
C GLN A 136 0.41 2.93 -15.14
N CYS A 137 -0.37 1.85 -15.26
CA CYS A 137 -0.71 1.25 -16.55
C CYS A 137 -1.45 2.24 -17.45
N ILE A 138 -2.49 2.90 -16.94
CA ILE A 138 -3.27 3.91 -17.68
C ILE A 138 -2.36 5.05 -18.15
N GLN A 139 -1.53 5.60 -17.25
CA GLN A 139 -0.59 6.67 -17.60
C GLN A 139 0.39 6.24 -18.70
N SER A 140 0.91 5.01 -18.63
CA SER A 140 1.81 4.49 -19.67
C SER A 140 1.11 4.39 -21.03
N MET A 141 -0.14 3.93 -21.05
CA MET A 141 -0.94 3.78 -22.25
C MET A 141 -1.28 5.14 -22.87
N THR A 142 -1.70 6.12 -22.05
CA THR A 142 -1.91 7.50 -22.50
C THR A 142 -0.64 8.10 -23.10
N ARG A 143 0.53 7.88 -22.48
CA ARG A 143 1.82 8.35 -23.02
C ARG A 143 2.15 7.73 -24.38
N LEU A 144 1.86 6.44 -24.58
CA LEU A 144 2.07 5.76 -25.86
C LEU A 144 1.16 6.33 -26.95
N VAL A 145 -0.13 6.51 -26.67
CA VAL A 145 -1.10 7.11 -27.62
C VAL A 145 -0.71 8.53 -27.99
N VAL A 146 -0.23 9.34 -27.03
CA VAL A 146 0.24 10.71 -27.31
C VAL A 146 1.51 10.70 -28.17
N LYS A 147 2.47 9.81 -27.90
CA LYS A 147 3.68 9.66 -28.73
C LYS A 147 3.35 9.25 -30.16
N GLU A 148 2.40 8.32 -30.33
CA GLU A 148 1.95 7.86 -31.64
C GLU A 148 1.25 8.98 -32.44
N ARG A 149 0.38 9.77 -31.77
CA ARG A 149 -0.22 10.97 -32.36
C ARG A 149 0.80 12.03 -32.76
N ASN A 150 1.83 12.26 -31.95
CA ASN A 150 2.90 13.22 -32.27
C ASN A 150 3.79 12.73 -33.41
N ARG A 151 4.06 11.42 -33.48
CA ARG A 151 4.81 10.82 -34.60
C ARG A 151 4.05 10.97 -35.93
N ASN A 152 2.73 10.78 -35.92
CA ASN A 152 1.87 10.93 -37.10
C ASN A 152 1.64 12.40 -37.51
N LYS A 153 1.86 13.37 -36.59
CA LYS A 153 1.87 14.81 -36.93
C LYS A 153 3.16 15.23 -37.64
N LEU A 154 4.32 14.70 -37.23
CA LEU A 154 5.62 15.02 -37.87
C LEU A 154 5.77 14.46 -39.30
N THR A 155 5.00 13.44 -39.67
CA THR A 155 5.05 12.86 -41.03
C THR A 155 4.13 13.55 -42.03
N ARG A 156 3.40 14.61 -41.64
CA ARG A 156 2.39 15.28 -42.48
C ARG A 156 2.79 16.67 -42.98
N GLU A 157 4.09 16.96 -43.04
CA GLU A 157 4.65 18.22 -43.56
C GLU A 157 5.44 18.02 -44.87
N SER A 158 5.19 16.95 -45.62
CA SER A 158 5.83 16.74 -46.92
C SER A 158 4.87 16.09 -47.91
N GLY A 159 4.34 16.92 -48.82
CA GLY A 159 4.00 16.51 -50.19
C GLY A 159 2.65 15.84 -50.44
N THR A 160 1.85 16.56 -51.23
CA THR A 160 0.93 16.09 -52.30
C THR A 160 -0.42 15.46 -51.96
N ASP A 161 -1.47 16.21 -52.34
CA ASP A 161 -2.79 15.83 -52.88
C ASP A 161 -3.24 14.36 -52.77
N PHE A 162 -4.14 14.07 -51.83
CA PHE A 162 -5.22 13.09 -51.97
C PHE A 162 -6.39 13.46 -51.03
N PRO A 163 -7.65 13.18 -51.40
CA PRO A 163 -8.82 13.77 -50.75
C PRO A 163 -9.09 13.13 -49.39
N ILE A 164 -9.33 13.97 -48.39
CA ILE A 164 -9.60 13.62 -47.00
C ILE A 164 -11.10 13.29 -46.85
N PRO A 165 -11.49 12.08 -46.41
CA PRO A 165 -12.74 11.89 -45.69
C PRO A 165 -12.60 12.53 -44.31
N ALA A 166 -13.48 13.49 -44.04
CA ALA A 166 -13.59 14.21 -42.78
C ALA A 166 -13.84 13.28 -41.57
N VAL A 167 -13.10 13.54 -40.47
CA VAL A 167 -13.51 13.46 -39.04
C VAL A 167 -13.99 12.11 -38.44
N PRO A 168 -13.41 11.64 -37.30
CA PRO A 168 -14.10 10.80 -36.33
C PRO A 168 -14.79 11.64 -35.22
N PRO A 169 -15.92 11.18 -34.67
CA PRO A 169 -16.93 12.01 -34.01
C PRO A 169 -16.59 12.31 -32.53
N GLY A 170 -16.92 13.52 -32.05
CA GLY A 170 -17.11 13.73 -30.61
C GLY A 170 -16.66 15.04 -29.96
N THR A 171 -16.23 16.06 -30.69
CA THR A 171 -16.18 17.43 -30.15
C THR A 171 -16.79 18.35 -31.19
N ASP A 172 -18.08 18.62 -31.05
CA ASP A 172 -18.76 19.61 -31.88
C ASP A 172 -18.04 20.96 -31.70
N PRO A 173 -17.82 21.72 -32.79
CA PRO A 173 -17.26 23.08 -32.70
C PRO A 173 -18.14 24.01 -31.86
N GLU A 174 -19.42 23.68 -31.70
CA GLU A 174 -20.32 24.34 -30.75
C GLU A 174 -19.94 24.08 -29.30
N THR A 175 -19.50 22.86 -28.94
CA THR A 175 -19.09 22.53 -27.57
C THR A 175 -17.82 23.28 -27.18
N GLU A 176 -16.86 23.41 -28.10
CA GLU A 176 -15.63 24.18 -27.85
C GLU A 176 -15.92 25.68 -27.72
N LYS A 177 -16.89 26.19 -28.48
CA LYS A 177 -17.35 27.59 -28.37
C LYS A 177 -18.08 27.85 -27.05
N LEU A 178 -18.94 26.93 -26.61
CA LEU A 178 -19.64 27.01 -25.32
C LEU A 178 -18.65 27.00 -24.14
N ILE A 179 -17.61 26.18 -24.21
CA ILE A 179 -16.58 26.11 -23.16
C ILE A 179 -15.84 27.45 -23.06
N ARG A 180 -15.49 28.08 -24.19
CA ARG A 180 -14.84 29.41 -24.18
C ARG A 180 -15.75 30.50 -23.62
N GLU A 181 -17.03 30.51 -23.99
CA GLU A 181 -17.99 31.48 -23.45
C GLU A 181 -18.18 31.30 -21.94
N LYS A 182 -18.28 30.06 -21.45
CA LYS A 182 -18.38 29.77 -20.01
C LYS A 182 -17.13 30.13 -19.23
N ASP A 183 -15.94 29.92 -19.79
CA ASP A 183 -14.66 30.32 -19.18
C ASP A 183 -14.46 31.84 -19.13
N GLU A 184 -15.01 32.58 -20.08
CA GLU A 184 -15.04 34.05 -20.02
C GLU A 184 -16.04 34.56 -18.99
N GLU A 185 -17.22 33.94 -18.91
CA GLU A 185 -18.26 34.27 -17.94
C GLU A 185 -17.79 34.03 -16.49
N LEU A 186 -17.12 32.89 -16.25
CA LEU A 186 -16.50 32.57 -14.96
C LEU A 186 -15.42 33.57 -14.55
N ARG A 187 -14.60 34.03 -15.50
CA ARG A 187 -13.58 35.06 -15.24
C ARG A 187 -14.20 36.39 -14.83
N ARG A 188 -15.25 36.85 -15.52
CA ARG A 188 -15.95 38.09 -15.17
C ARG A 188 -16.60 38.00 -13.79
N MET A 189 -17.19 36.84 -13.46
CA MET A 189 -17.80 36.64 -12.15
C MET A 189 -16.76 36.60 -11.01
N GLN A 190 -15.59 35.99 -11.24
CA GLN A 190 -14.47 36.03 -10.30
C GLN A 190 -13.96 37.46 -10.06
N GLU A 191 -13.83 38.27 -11.11
CA GLU A 191 -13.43 39.67 -10.97
C GLU A 191 -14.46 40.51 -10.21
N MET A 192 -15.76 40.27 -10.44
CA MET A 192 -16.83 40.94 -9.72
C MET A 192 -16.86 40.55 -8.24
N LEU A 193 -16.71 39.26 -7.92
CA LEU A 193 -16.59 38.79 -6.54
C LEU A 193 -15.37 39.41 -5.84
N HIS A 194 -14.23 39.49 -6.52
CA HIS A 194 -13.04 40.17 -6.00
C HIS A 194 -13.28 41.65 -5.71
N LYS A 195 -14.04 42.35 -6.57
CA LYS A 195 -14.42 43.76 -6.34
C LYS A 195 -15.35 43.92 -5.14
N ILE A 196 -16.37 43.07 -5.01
CA ILE A 196 -17.31 43.11 -3.88
C ILE A 196 -16.58 42.78 -2.57
N GLN A 197 -15.69 41.80 -2.58
CA GLN A 197 -14.90 41.40 -1.42
C GLN A 197 -13.88 42.48 -1.02
N ARG A 198 -13.39 43.28 -1.98
CA ARG A 198 -12.55 44.45 -1.71
C ARG A 198 -13.36 45.61 -1.14
N GLN A 199 -14.56 45.88 -1.68
CA GLN A 199 -15.47 46.89 -1.12
C GLN A 199 -15.89 46.55 0.31
N MET A 200 -16.24 45.30 0.62
CA MET A 200 -16.58 44.89 2.00
C MET A 200 -15.39 45.00 2.98
N LYS A 201 -14.16 44.96 2.49
CA LYS A 201 -12.96 45.18 3.32
C LYS A 201 -12.64 46.67 3.53
N GLU A 202 -13.18 47.54 2.67
CA GLU A 202 -13.03 49.00 2.78
C GLU A 202 -14.17 49.65 3.60
N THR A 203 -15.32 48.97 3.75
CA THR A 203 -16.45 49.43 4.58
C THR A 203 -16.40 48.97 6.04
N HIS A 204 -15.26 48.46 6.53
CA HIS A 204 -15.08 48.13 7.95
C HIS A 204 -13.91 48.85 8.61
#